data_AF-A0A971FHQ4-F1
#
_entry.id   AF-A0A971FHQ4-F1
#
_cell.length_a   1.000
_cell.length_b   1.000
_cell.length_c   1.000
_cell.angle_alpha   90.00
_cell.angle_beta   90.00
_cell.angle_gamma   90.00
#
_symmetry.space_group_name_H-M   'P 1'
#
loop_
_entity.id
_entity.type
_entity.pdbx_description
1 polymer ?
#
loop_
_entity_poly.entity_id
_entity_poly.type
_entity_poly.pdbx_seq_one_letter_code
_entity_poly.pdbx_strand_id
1 'polypeptide(L)'
;MPLSKAENNFCRTRANEKKLRVGAALFIALAFLSLFSMLGATYLRYMSLELEGNTRSVYSVRARHYAIAGLESALGQIHNNYRQGEAPALSQVFSYRVYGGEPGATHETPIPIETHVAEAAVTLSAMDAESWSARFQSAPAWPGTGKAYRVISSSEIKRASTGEMRVLGKYSVESIITVEENGCRVISFGTFKP
;
A
#
# COMPACT_ATOMS: atom_id res chain seq x y z
N MET A 1 72.71 -1.80 -56.49
CA MET A 1 72.06 -0.98 -55.46
C MET A 1 70.53 -1.00 -55.64
N PRO A 2 69.78 -1.84 -54.89
CA PRO A 2 68.34 -1.68 -54.74
C PRO A 2 67.91 -1.93 -53.27
N LEU A 3 68.15 -0.98 -52.36
CA LEU A 3 67.72 -1.09 -50.95
C LEU A 3 66.64 -0.06 -50.54
N SER A 4 66.33 0.92 -51.39
CA SER A 4 65.45 2.05 -51.03
C SER A 4 63.93 1.76 -51.10
N LYS A 5 63.48 0.69 -51.77
CA LYS A 5 62.03 0.37 -51.87
C LYS A 5 61.47 -0.44 -50.69
N ALA A 6 62.32 -1.14 -49.93
CA ALA A 6 61.87 -2.02 -48.86
C ALA A 6 61.46 -1.25 -47.58
N GLU A 7 62.14 -0.15 -47.25
CA GLU A 7 61.86 0.64 -46.05
C GLU A 7 60.53 1.42 -46.12
N ASN A 8 60.15 1.88 -47.32
CA ASN A 8 58.89 2.59 -47.52
C ASN A 8 57.64 1.69 -47.33
N ASN A 9 57.76 0.38 -47.60
CA ASN A 9 56.66 -0.56 -47.38
C ASN A 9 56.49 -0.91 -45.89
N PHE A 10 57.58 -0.95 -45.12
CA PHE A 10 57.55 -1.25 -43.69
C PHE A 10 56.95 -0.12 -42.85
N CYS A 11 57.16 1.15 -43.24
CA CYS A 11 56.51 2.28 -42.57
C CYS A 11 55.00 2.34 -42.85
N ARG A 12 54.55 1.95 -44.05
CA ARG A 12 53.13 1.91 -44.40
C ARG A 12 52.34 0.82 -43.65
N THR A 13 52.91 -0.36 -43.45
CA THR A 13 52.23 -1.46 -42.73
C THR A 13 52.03 -1.13 -41.25
N ARG A 14 53.04 -0.57 -40.56
CA ARG A 14 52.91 -0.16 -39.15
C ARG A 14 51.90 0.97 -38.92
N ALA A 15 51.74 1.89 -39.87
CA ALA A 15 50.75 2.96 -39.78
C ALA A 15 49.31 2.44 -39.89
N ASN A 16 49.07 1.44 -40.74
CA ASN A 16 47.76 0.81 -40.88
C ASN A 16 47.38 -0.06 -39.68
N GLU A 17 48.34 -0.77 -39.07
CA GLU A 17 48.08 -1.54 -37.83
C GLU A 17 47.66 -0.65 -36.66
N LYS A 18 48.27 0.53 -36.51
CA LYS A 18 47.87 1.49 -35.47
C LYS A 18 46.44 1.99 -35.67
N LYS A 19 46.04 2.32 -36.91
CA LYS A 19 44.67 2.73 -37.23
C LYS A 19 43.64 1.62 -36.96
N LEU A 20 43.99 0.38 -37.29
CA LEU A 20 43.13 -0.78 -37.01
C LEU A 20 42.93 -1.01 -35.51
N ARG A 21 44.02 -0.90 -34.71
CA ARG A 21 43.97 -1.04 -33.24
C ARG A 21 43.16 0.06 -32.56
N VAL A 22 43.29 1.31 -33.01
CA VAL A 22 42.50 2.44 -32.50
C VAL A 22 41.01 2.26 -32.80
N GLY A 23 40.68 1.81 -34.02
CA GLY A 23 39.29 1.49 -34.39
C GLY A 23 38.69 0.38 -33.51
N ALA A 24 39.43 -0.71 -33.32
CA ALA A 24 39.01 -1.83 -32.46
C ALA A 24 38.79 -1.39 -31.00
N ALA A 25 39.70 -0.58 -30.45
CA ALA A 25 39.56 -0.06 -29.09
C ALA A 25 38.31 0.81 -28.92
N LEU A 26 37.99 1.65 -29.91
CA LEU A 26 36.77 2.48 -29.89
C LEU A 26 35.50 1.62 -29.90
N PHE A 27 35.44 0.58 -30.75
CA PHE A 27 34.29 -0.33 -30.77
C PHE A 27 34.10 -1.07 -29.44
N ILE A 28 35.20 -1.53 -28.83
CA ILE A 28 35.15 -2.18 -27.51
C ILE A 28 34.66 -1.20 -26.44
N ALA A 29 35.16 0.05 -26.43
CA ALA A 29 34.71 1.07 -25.49
C ALA A 29 33.22 1.40 -25.66
N LEU A 30 32.73 1.51 -26.90
CA LEU A 30 31.31 1.72 -27.18
C LEU A 30 30.44 0.53 -26.76
N ALA A 31 30.91 -0.70 -26.98
CA ALA A 31 30.22 -1.91 -26.52
C ALA A 31 30.15 -1.98 -25.00
N PHE A 32 31.23 -1.62 -24.28
CA PHE A 32 31.18 -1.53 -22.82
C PHE A 32 30.28 -0.39 -22.34
N LEU A 33 30.34 0.78 -22.97
CA LEU A 33 29.48 1.91 -22.61
C LEU A 33 28.00 1.55 -22.78
N SER A 34 27.64 0.86 -23.87
CA SER A 34 26.25 0.41 -24.09
C SER A 34 25.84 -0.67 -23.09
N LEU A 35 26.73 -1.62 -22.78
CA LEU A 35 26.48 -2.65 -21.76
C LEU A 35 26.27 -2.03 -20.37
N PHE A 36 27.13 -1.11 -19.95
CA PHE A 36 27.00 -0.44 -18.66
C PHE A 36 25.76 0.45 -18.60
N SER A 37 25.41 1.13 -19.70
CA SER A 37 24.18 1.91 -19.78
C SER A 37 22.94 1.03 -19.65
N MET A 38 22.92 -0.12 -20.33
CA MET A 38 21.83 -1.09 -20.23
C MET A 38 21.72 -1.68 -18.82
N LEU A 39 22.85 -2.01 -18.19
CA LEU A 39 22.88 -2.52 -16.83
C LEU A 39 22.37 -1.47 -15.83
N GLY A 40 22.83 -0.21 -15.97
CA GLY A 40 22.37 0.91 -15.14
C GLY A 40 20.87 1.15 -15.27
N ALA A 41 20.34 1.18 -16.49
CA ALA A 41 18.91 1.33 -16.74
C ALA A 41 18.08 0.18 -16.13
N THR A 42 18.58 -1.05 -16.24
CA THR A 42 17.92 -2.24 -15.67
C THR A 42 17.91 -2.18 -14.14
N TYR A 43 19.01 -1.76 -13.52
CA TYR A 43 19.11 -1.58 -12.07
C TYR A 43 18.15 -0.51 -11.55
N LEU A 44 18.11 0.67 -12.19
CA LEU A 44 17.18 1.74 -11.80
C LEU A 44 15.73 1.29 -11.93
N ARG A 45 15.39 0.54 -12.98
CA ARG A 45 14.06 -0.05 -13.15
C ARG A 45 13.73 -1.02 -12.02
N TYR A 46 14.66 -1.89 -11.65
CA TYR A 46 14.47 -2.81 -10.53
C TYR A 46 14.20 -2.08 -9.22
N MET A 47 15.02 -1.07 -8.89
CA MET A 47 14.83 -0.23 -7.69
C MET A 47 13.47 0.47 -7.67
N SER A 48 13.01 0.97 -8.82
CA SER A 48 11.68 1.58 -8.95
C SER A 48 10.56 0.57 -8.66
N LEU A 49 10.68 -0.66 -9.15
CA LEU A 49 9.69 -1.71 -8.92
C LEU A 49 9.66 -2.17 -7.46
N GLU A 50 10.82 -2.30 -6.81
CA GLU A 50 10.88 -2.61 -5.38
C GLU A 50 10.25 -1.51 -4.53
N LEU A 51 10.55 -0.24 -4.84
CA LEU A 51 9.97 0.90 -4.15
C LEU A 51 8.45 0.93 -4.30
N GLU A 52 7.93 0.65 -5.50
CA GLU A 52 6.48 0.52 -5.73
C GLU A 52 5.88 -0.64 -4.93
N GLY A 53 6.54 -1.80 -4.91
CA GLY A 53 6.09 -2.97 -4.15
C GLY A 53 6.00 -2.68 -2.65
N ASN A 54 7.05 -2.09 -2.09
CA ASN A 54 7.09 -1.68 -0.69
C ASN A 54 6.02 -0.64 -0.38
N THR A 55 5.85 0.34 -1.26
CA THR A 55 4.82 1.39 -1.12
C THR A 55 3.41 0.79 -1.08
N ARG A 56 3.10 -0.16 -1.98
CA ARG A 56 1.80 -0.87 -1.97
C ARG A 56 1.58 -1.67 -0.70
N SER A 57 2.61 -2.37 -0.21
CA SER A 57 2.55 -3.12 1.05
C SER A 57 2.24 -2.20 2.24
N VAL A 58 2.93 -1.06 2.33
CA VAL A 58 2.69 -0.05 3.38
C VAL A 58 1.25 0.48 3.33
N TYR A 59 0.73 0.82 2.14
CA TYR A 59 -0.66 1.29 2.03
C TYR A 59 -1.69 0.21 2.36
N SER A 60 -1.41 -1.07 2.04
CA SER A 60 -2.27 -2.18 2.44
C SER A 60 -2.35 -2.32 3.96
N VAL A 61 -1.19 -2.27 4.65
CA VAL A 61 -1.13 -2.31 6.12
C VAL A 61 -1.85 -1.10 6.72
N ARG A 62 -1.61 0.11 6.22
CA ARG A 62 -2.28 1.32 6.71
C ARG A 62 -3.79 1.27 6.49
N ALA A 63 -4.26 0.83 5.32
CA ALA A 63 -5.69 0.68 5.05
C ALA A 63 -6.30 -0.29 6.08
N ARG A 64 -5.67 -1.44 6.32
CA ARG A 64 -6.11 -2.36 7.39
C ARG A 64 -6.23 -1.68 8.75
N HIS A 65 -5.29 -0.83 9.14
CA HIS A 65 -5.35 -0.10 10.41
C HIS A 65 -6.52 0.90 10.44
N TYR A 66 -6.78 1.62 9.34
CA TYR A 66 -7.92 2.52 9.27
C TYR A 66 -9.27 1.79 9.26
N ALA A 67 -9.36 0.60 8.67
CA ALA A 67 -10.55 -0.25 8.76
C ALA A 67 -10.81 -0.69 10.21
N ILE A 68 -9.75 -1.06 10.95
CA ILE A 68 -9.85 -1.37 12.39
C ILE A 68 -10.28 -0.13 13.17
N ALA A 69 -9.67 1.03 12.92
CA ALA A 69 -10.03 2.28 13.58
C ALA A 69 -11.50 2.67 13.31
N GLY A 70 -12.00 2.43 12.09
CA GLY A 70 -13.40 2.64 11.74
C GLY A 70 -14.34 1.76 12.57
N LEU A 71 -13.99 0.49 12.72
CA LEU A 71 -14.72 -0.44 13.58
C LEU A 71 -14.69 0.00 15.06
N GLU A 72 -13.54 0.40 15.59
CA GLU A 72 -13.40 0.90 16.96
C GLU A 72 -14.21 2.18 17.19
N SER A 73 -14.21 3.09 16.21
CA SER A 73 -15.01 4.32 16.25
C SER A 73 -16.50 4.00 16.25
N ALA A 74 -16.93 3.04 15.43
CA ALA A 74 -18.31 2.57 15.40
C ALA A 74 -18.71 1.88 16.71
N LEU A 75 -17.84 1.06 17.33
CA LEU A 75 -18.08 0.48 18.64
C LEU A 75 -18.34 1.55 19.71
N GLY A 76 -17.54 2.61 19.72
CA GLY A 76 -17.73 3.75 20.63
C GLY A 76 -19.10 4.42 20.44
N GLN A 77 -19.53 4.61 19.20
CA GLN A 77 -20.85 5.19 18.91
C GLN A 77 -22.00 4.26 19.27
N ILE A 78 -21.90 2.96 18.97
CA ILE A 78 -22.91 1.96 19.33
C ILE A 78 -23.09 1.91 20.84
N HIS A 79 -21.97 1.89 21.58
CA HIS A 79 -22.03 1.93 23.05
C HIS A 79 -22.70 3.21 23.57
N ASN A 80 -22.33 4.37 23.01
CA ASN A 80 -22.93 5.64 23.41
C ASN A 80 -24.45 5.69 23.11
N ASN A 81 -24.86 5.31 21.90
CA ASN A 81 -26.27 5.30 21.49
C ASN A 81 -27.07 4.33 22.35
N TYR A 82 -26.52 3.13 22.63
CA TYR A 82 -27.17 2.17 23.50
C TYR A 82 -27.41 2.72 24.92
N ARG A 83 -26.43 3.44 25.49
CA ARG A 83 -26.58 4.09 26.80
C ARG A 83 -27.63 5.21 26.80
N GLN A 84 -27.87 5.82 25.64
CA GLN A 84 -28.89 6.86 25.45
C GLN A 84 -30.25 6.28 25.08
N GLY A 85 -30.36 4.96 24.86
CA GLY A 85 -31.59 4.31 24.38
C GLY A 85 -31.87 4.58 22.89
N GLU A 86 -30.87 5.02 22.14
CA GLU A 86 -30.95 5.31 20.72
C GLU A 86 -30.45 4.14 19.86
N ALA A 87 -31.02 3.99 18.66
CA ALA A 87 -30.51 3.02 17.69
C ALA A 87 -29.19 3.52 17.07
N PRO A 88 -28.22 2.63 16.80
CA PRO A 88 -27.00 3.02 16.08
C PRO A 88 -27.30 3.32 14.62
N ALA A 89 -26.54 4.25 14.03
CA ALA A 89 -26.62 4.53 12.60
C ALA A 89 -26.20 3.30 11.78
N LEU A 90 -26.94 2.97 10.72
CA LEU A 90 -26.66 1.79 9.89
C LEU A 90 -25.46 1.97 8.95
N SER A 91 -25.08 3.21 8.66
CA SER A 91 -23.95 3.53 7.79
C SER A 91 -23.30 4.84 8.24
N GLN A 92 -21.97 4.86 8.29
CA GLN A 92 -21.20 6.03 8.66
C GLN A 92 -19.83 6.03 8.00
N VAL A 93 -19.29 7.23 7.74
CA VAL A 93 -17.93 7.39 7.24
C VAL A 93 -17.10 8.13 8.27
N PHE A 94 -15.98 7.53 8.67
CA PHE A 94 -14.98 8.15 9.53
C PHE A 94 -13.82 8.63 8.66
N SER A 95 -13.37 9.86 8.88
CA SER A 95 -12.22 10.44 8.18
C SER A 95 -11.03 10.52 9.14
N TYR A 96 -9.88 10.03 8.68
CA TYR A 96 -8.63 10.03 9.42
C TYR A 96 -7.55 10.79 8.64
N ARG A 97 -6.69 11.49 9.37
CA ARG A 97 -5.48 12.10 8.81
C ARG A 97 -4.44 11.01 8.53
N VAL A 98 -3.74 11.16 7.41
CA VAL A 98 -2.61 10.31 7.05
C VAL A 98 -1.33 11.02 7.42
N TYR A 99 -0.48 10.38 8.22
CA TYR A 99 0.79 10.94 8.65
C TYR A 99 1.95 10.30 7.89
N GLY A 100 3.01 11.05 7.65
CA GLY A 100 4.23 10.55 7.03
C GLY A 100 5.43 11.46 7.20
N GLY A 101 6.57 10.98 6.69
CA GLY A 101 7.85 11.68 6.80
C GLY A 101 8.00 12.75 5.73
N GLU A 102 7.56 13.97 6.01
CA GLU A 102 8.08 15.14 5.31
C GLU A 102 9.47 15.50 5.86
N PRO A 103 10.31 16.25 5.12
CA PRO A 103 11.55 16.82 5.67
C PRO A 103 11.24 17.61 6.95
N GLY A 104 11.66 17.09 8.11
CA GLY A 104 11.42 17.69 9.43
C GLY A 104 10.46 16.92 10.34
N ALA A 105 9.75 15.90 9.82
CA ALA A 105 8.98 14.99 10.67
C ALA A 105 9.94 14.11 11.50
N THR A 106 9.70 14.03 12.81
CA THR A 106 10.39 13.08 13.69
C THR A 106 9.43 11.95 14.07
N HIS A 107 9.95 10.86 14.63
CA HIS A 107 9.10 9.80 15.18
C HIS A 107 8.17 10.30 16.30
N GLU A 108 8.56 11.36 17.00
CA GLU A 108 7.80 11.94 18.12
C GLU A 108 6.77 12.97 17.64
N THR A 109 6.98 13.57 16.46
CA THR A 109 6.13 14.61 15.88
C THR A 109 5.73 14.27 14.44
N PRO A 110 4.82 13.30 14.25
CA PRO A 110 4.34 12.96 12.92
C PRO A 110 3.57 14.13 12.31
N ILE A 111 3.90 14.50 11.08
CA ILE A 111 3.25 15.59 10.34
C ILE A 111 2.17 14.99 9.42
N PRO A 112 0.94 15.54 9.41
CA PRO A 112 -0.11 15.08 8.51
C PRO A 112 0.23 15.46 7.07
N ILE A 113 0.06 14.51 6.14
CA ILE A 113 0.24 14.77 4.71
C ILE A 113 -1.08 15.29 4.15
N GLU A 114 -1.12 16.58 3.80
CA GLU A 114 -2.36 17.25 3.36
C GLU A 114 -2.94 16.66 2.06
N THR A 115 -2.09 16.10 1.20
CA THR A 115 -2.51 15.47 -0.05
C THR A 115 -3.15 14.10 0.14
N HIS A 116 -3.18 13.56 1.37
CA HIS A 116 -3.69 12.22 1.65
C HIS A 116 -4.87 12.26 2.62
N VAL A 117 -5.88 11.44 2.31
CA VAL A 117 -7.05 11.24 3.17
C VAL A 117 -7.27 9.75 3.33
N ALA A 118 -7.56 9.31 4.55
CA ALA A 118 -8.03 7.97 4.82
C ALA A 118 -9.48 8.02 5.29
N GLU A 119 -10.34 7.23 4.67
CA GLU A 119 -11.75 7.13 5.04
C GLU A 119 -12.06 5.68 5.41
N ALA A 120 -12.85 5.46 6.45
CA ALA A 120 -13.42 4.16 6.78
C ALA A 120 -14.95 4.27 6.73
N ALA A 121 -15.54 3.64 5.71
CA ALA A 121 -16.98 3.47 5.60
C ALA A 121 -17.40 2.23 6.40
N VAL A 122 -18.22 2.43 7.42
CA VAL A 122 -18.71 1.38 8.30
C VAL A 122 -20.19 1.15 8.04
N THR A 123 -20.57 -0.10 7.79
CA THR A 123 -21.96 -0.53 7.69
C THR A 123 -22.29 -1.48 8.82
N LEU A 124 -23.46 -1.26 9.42
CA LEU A 124 -23.98 -2.04 10.54
C LEU A 124 -25.24 -2.76 10.07
N SER A 125 -25.38 -4.02 10.48
CA SER A 125 -26.61 -4.80 10.28
C SER A 125 -26.92 -5.51 11.58
N ALA A 126 -28.12 -5.26 12.12
CA ALA A 126 -28.61 -6.01 13.27
C ALA A 126 -28.68 -7.50 12.91
N MET A 127 -28.22 -8.36 13.81
CA MET A 127 -28.36 -9.80 13.65
C MET A 127 -29.65 -10.27 14.31
N ASP A 128 -30.24 -11.31 13.75
CA ASP A 128 -31.30 -12.10 14.37
C ASP A 128 -30.75 -13.45 14.87
N ALA A 129 -31.60 -14.22 15.55
CA ALA A 129 -31.22 -15.52 16.11
C ALA A 129 -30.86 -16.54 15.03
N GLU A 130 -31.50 -16.46 13.86
CA GLU A 130 -31.23 -17.34 12.72
C GLU A 130 -29.82 -17.07 12.15
N SER A 131 -29.52 -15.81 11.82
CA SER A 131 -28.20 -15.39 11.32
C SER A 131 -27.10 -15.68 12.34
N TRP A 132 -27.39 -15.53 13.64
CA TRP A 132 -26.46 -15.87 14.71
C TRP A 132 -26.16 -17.37 14.76
N SER A 133 -27.19 -18.22 14.78
CA SER A 133 -26.99 -19.67 14.85
C SER A 133 -26.34 -20.24 13.59
N ALA A 134 -26.63 -19.66 12.42
CA ALA A 134 -25.94 -19.99 11.17
C ALA A 134 -24.44 -19.64 11.23
N ARG A 135 -24.07 -18.54 11.90
CA ARG A 135 -22.68 -18.10 12.05
C ARG A 135 -21.94 -18.83 13.17
N PHE A 136 -22.61 -19.07 14.29
CA PHE A 136 -22.08 -19.66 15.51
C PHE A 136 -22.87 -20.93 15.84
N GLN A 137 -22.33 -22.08 15.42
CA GLN A 137 -23.02 -23.38 15.56
C GLN A 137 -23.37 -23.73 17.02
N SER A 138 -22.51 -23.38 17.99
CA SER A 138 -22.70 -23.75 19.40
C SER A 138 -22.25 -22.70 20.42
N ALA A 139 -21.34 -21.79 20.06
CA ALA A 139 -20.88 -20.71 20.95
C ALA A 139 -20.46 -19.47 20.14
N PRO A 140 -20.70 -18.25 20.66
CA PRO A 140 -21.34 -17.93 21.95
C PRO A 140 -22.88 -18.03 21.94
N ALA A 141 -23.49 -18.00 23.12
CA ALA A 141 -24.96 -17.96 23.26
C ALA A 141 -25.55 -16.68 22.65
N TRP A 142 -26.78 -16.75 22.14
CA TRP A 142 -27.48 -15.61 21.56
C TRP A 142 -27.68 -14.49 22.60
N PRO A 143 -27.14 -13.27 22.40
CA PRO A 143 -27.27 -12.18 23.37
C PRO A 143 -28.68 -11.58 23.45
N GLY A 144 -29.55 -11.85 22.47
CA GLY A 144 -30.90 -11.29 22.38
C GLY A 144 -31.07 -10.28 21.26
N THR A 145 -32.33 -10.01 20.89
CA THR A 145 -32.69 -9.07 19.83
C THR A 145 -32.19 -7.66 20.12
N GLY A 146 -31.59 -7.01 19.12
CA GLY A 146 -31.05 -5.65 19.26
C GLY A 146 -29.73 -5.57 20.05
N LYS A 147 -29.13 -6.71 20.41
CA LYS A 147 -27.84 -6.77 21.12
C LYS A 147 -26.70 -7.35 20.30
N ALA A 148 -26.93 -7.76 19.05
CA ALA A 148 -25.90 -8.27 18.18
C ALA A 148 -25.91 -7.54 16.84
N TYR A 149 -24.73 -7.16 16.37
CA TYR A 149 -24.56 -6.48 15.09
C TYR A 149 -23.41 -7.10 14.31
N ARG A 150 -23.62 -7.24 13.01
CA ARG A 150 -22.56 -7.42 12.02
C ARG A 150 -22.08 -6.05 11.60
N VAL A 151 -20.78 -5.82 11.72
CA VAL A 151 -20.13 -4.56 11.37
C VAL A 151 -19.11 -4.84 10.30
N ILE A 152 -19.24 -4.17 9.15
CA ILE A 152 -18.24 -4.21 8.09
C ILE A 152 -17.62 -2.83 8.02
N SER A 153 -16.30 -2.74 8.23
CA SER A 153 -15.56 -1.50 8.01
C SER A 153 -14.67 -1.64 6.79
N SER A 154 -14.91 -0.79 5.79
CA SER A 154 -14.14 -0.72 4.56
C SER A 154 -13.37 0.59 4.51
N SER A 155 -12.05 0.50 4.44
CA SER A 155 -11.17 1.65 4.40
C SER A 155 -10.57 1.86 3.02
N GLU A 156 -10.35 3.13 2.68
CA GLU A 156 -9.61 3.55 1.50
C GLU A 156 -8.63 4.66 1.87
N ILE A 157 -7.38 4.54 1.43
CA ILE A 157 -6.40 5.61 1.47
C ILE A 157 -6.36 6.22 0.09
N LYS A 158 -6.60 7.53 -0.01
CA LYS A 158 -6.62 8.29 -1.26
C LYS A 158 -5.55 9.37 -1.23
N ARG A 159 -4.98 9.66 -2.39
CA ARG A 159 -4.04 10.77 -2.60
C ARG A 159 -4.56 11.70 -3.69
N ALA A 160 -4.53 12.99 -3.41
CA ALA A 160 -4.78 14.03 -4.39
C ALA A 160 -3.71 13.96 -5.51
N SER A 161 -4.18 13.83 -6.73
CA SER A 161 -3.42 13.92 -7.97
C SER A 161 -4.03 15.05 -8.81
N THR A 162 -3.42 15.41 -9.94
CA THR A 162 -3.92 16.45 -10.86
C THR A 162 -5.39 16.22 -11.26
N GLY A 163 -6.31 16.86 -10.53
CA GLY A 163 -7.75 16.83 -10.76
C GLY A 163 -8.52 15.66 -10.12
N GLU A 164 -7.86 14.66 -9.52
CA GLU A 164 -8.54 13.44 -9.06
C GLU A 164 -7.93 12.85 -7.77
N MET A 165 -8.76 12.12 -7.00
CA MET A 165 -8.32 11.34 -5.85
C MET A 165 -8.00 9.92 -6.27
N ARG A 166 -6.72 9.53 -6.21
CA ARG A 166 -6.27 8.18 -6.54
C ARG A 166 -6.28 7.29 -5.30
N VAL A 167 -6.94 6.14 -5.36
CA VAL A 167 -6.87 5.11 -4.31
C VAL A 167 -5.48 4.47 -4.30
N LEU A 168 -4.84 4.47 -3.14
CA LEU A 168 -3.50 3.92 -2.89
C LEU A 168 -3.57 2.56 -2.18
N GLY A 169 -4.58 2.36 -1.35
CA GLY A 169 -4.80 1.13 -0.61
C GLY A 169 -6.25 1.01 -0.20
N LYS A 170 -6.75 -0.22 -0.17
CA LYS A 170 -8.11 -0.57 0.25
C LYS A 170 -8.07 -1.82 1.12
N TYR A 171 -8.84 -1.83 2.20
CA TYR A 171 -8.95 -3.00 3.05
C TYR A 171 -10.29 -3.01 3.76
N SER A 172 -10.89 -4.20 3.90
CA SER A 172 -12.18 -4.37 4.57
C SER A 172 -12.07 -5.42 5.68
N VAL A 173 -12.67 -5.11 6.83
CA VAL A 173 -12.79 -6.02 7.97
C VAL A 173 -14.25 -6.26 8.28
N GLU A 174 -14.56 -7.47 8.70
CA GLU A 174 -15.85 -7.86 9.24
C GLU A 174 -15.68 -8.19 10.71
N SER A 175 -16.62 -7.74 11.52
CA SER A 175 -16.71 -8.13 12.91
C SER A 175 -18.15 -8.39 13.32
N ILE A 176 -18.33 -9.34 14.22
CA ILE A 176 -19.58 -9.52 14.93
C ILE A 176 -19.36 -8.96 16.33
N ILE A 177 -20.26 -8.07 16.73
CA ILE A 177 -20.19 -7.37 18.01
C ILE A 177 -21.47 -7.63 18.79
N THR A 178 -21.33 -7.69 20.11
CA THR A 178 -22.45 -7.78 21.03
C THR A 178 -22.45 -6.61 21.99
N VAL A 179 -23.64 -6.11 22.32
CA VAL A 179 -23.82 -5.02 23.29
C VAL A 179 -24.23 -5.63 24.62
N GLU A 180 -23.40 -5.37 25.63
CA GLU A 180 -23.56 -5.81 27.02
C GLU A 180 -23.82 -4.56 27.90
N GLU A 181 -24.25 -4.77 29.14
CA GLU A 181 -24.57 -3.65 30.06
C GLU A 181 -23.37 -2.71 30.29
N ASN A 182 -22.15 -3.27 30.30
CA ASN A 182 -20.92 -2.54 30.60
C ASN A 182 -20.11 -2.13 29.37
N GLY A 183 -20.55 -2.44 28.15
CA GLY A 183 -19.73 -2.19 26.96
C GLY A 183 -20.17 -2.94 25.72
N CYS A 184 -19.39 -2.78 24.66
CA CYS A 184 -19.49 -3.63 23.48
C CYS A 184 -18.35 -4.65 23.47
N ARG A 185 -18.67 -5.88 23.11
CA ARG A 185 -17.70 -6.98 22.99
C ARG A 185 -17.57 -7.41 21.54
N VAL A 186 -16.33 -7.54 21.07
CA VAL A 186 -16.03 -8.14 19.76
C VAL A 186 -16.00 -9.66 19.90
N ILE A 187 -16.88 -10.36 19.18
CA ILE A 187 -17.00 -11.82 19.22
C ILE A 187 -16.11 -12.49 18.18
N SER A 188 -16.08 -11.93 16.97
CA SER A 188 -15.25 -12.43 15.88
C SER A 188 -14.71 -11.26 15.08
N PHE A 189 -13.46 -11.37 14.63
CA PHE A 189 -12.81 -10.38 13.79
C PHE A 189 -12.16 -11.08 12.60
N GLY A 190 -12.46 -10.64 11.38
CA GLY A 190 -11.98 -11.26 10.16
C GLY A 190 -11.75 -10.27 9.03
N THR A 191 -11.01 -10.70 8.02
CA THR A 191 -10.90 -9.96 6.75
C THR A 191 -12.18 -10.17 5.95
N PHE A 192 -12.77 -9.08 5.46
CA PHE A 192 -13.90 -9.13 4.55
C PHE A 192 -13.39 -8.98 3.12
N LYS A 193 -13.69 -9.95 2.27
CA LYS A 193 -13.53 -9.80 0.83
C LYS A 193 -14.92 -9.48 0.27
N PRO A 194 -15.13 -8.27 -0.26
CA PRO A 194 -16.41 -7.89 -0.84
C PRO A 194 -16.78 -8.77 -2.04
#